data_AF-A0A3N4E288-F1
#
_entry.id   AF-A0A3N4E288-F1
#
_cell.length_a   1.000
_cell.length_b   1.000
_cell.length_c   1.000
_cell.angle_alpha   90.00
_cell.angle_beta   90.00
_cell.angle_gamma   90.00
#
_symmetry.space_group_name_H-M   'P 1'
#
loop_
_entity.id
_entity.type
_entity.pdbx_description
1 polymer ?
#
loop_
_entity_poly.entity_id
_entity_poly.type
_entity_poly.pdbx_seq_one_letter_code
_entity_poly.pdbx_strand_id
1 'polypeptide(L)'
;MWPKSFSAFFWGLLLAISLMLMVFRILPVDVDVKLFVGLMLGFCMWVMVMAFCYSRNSAKAASLVCAKWLVASSLINALLFFSQT
;
A
#
# COMPACT_ATOMS: atom_id res chain seq x y z
N MET A 1 3.93 8.55 -21.13
CA MET A 1 4.55 7.58 -20.20
C MET A 1 4.64 8.14 -18.78
N TRP A 2 5.09 9.38 -18.61
CA TRP A 2 5.13 10.11 -17.33
C TRP A 2 3.90 10.04 -16.40
N PRO A 3 2.65 10.24 -16.88
CA PRO A 3 1.49 10.20 -15.99
C PRO A 3 1.24 8.81 -15.38
N LYS A 4 1.65 7.72 -16.06
CA LYS A 4 1.58 6.36 -15.50
C LYS A 4 2.59 6.20 -14.37
N SER A 5 3.82 6.64 -14.58
CA SER A 5 4.88 6.60 -13.56
C SER A 5 4.51 7.41 -12.32
N PHE A 6 3.95 8.61 -12.51
CA PHE A 6 3.50 9.44 -11.40
C PHE A 6 2.35 8.79 -10.62
N SER A 7 1.37 8.23 -11.33
CA SER A 7 0.27 7.51 -10.69
C SER A 7 0.76 6.27 -9.93
N ALA A 8 1.67 5.51 -10.52
CA ALA A 8 2.20 4.29 -9.92
C ALA A 8 3.07 4.59 -8.69
N PHE A 9 3.86 5.68 -8.74
CA PHE A 9 4.63 6.15 -7.60
C PHE A 9 3.72 6.52 -6.44
N PHE A 10 2.71 7.37 -6.70
CA PHE A 10 1.82 7.88 -5.68
C PHE A 10 0.95 6.77 -5.07
N TRP A 11 0.34 5.93 -5.91
CA TRP A 11 -0.50 4.82 -5.45
C TRP A 11 0.30 3.75 -4.74
N GLY A 12 1.49 3.42 -5.23
CA GLY A 12 2.33 2.45 -4.58
C GLY A 12 2.83 2.93 -3.22
N LEU A 13 3.17 4.22 -3.08
CA LEU A 13 3.55 4.82 -1.79
C LEU A 13 2.39 4.78 -0.79
N LEU A 14 1.21 5.26 -1.20
CA LEU A 14 0.02 5.31 -0.36
C LEU A 14 -0.40 3.91 0.13
N LEU A 15 -0.41 2.93 -0.76
CA LEU A 15 -0.73 1.56 -0.41
C LEU A 15 0.35 0.96 0.51
N ALA A 16 1.64 1.18 0.22
CA ALA A 16 2.75 0.70 1.07
C ALA A 16 2.64 1.23 2.51
N ILE A 17 2.35 2.53 2.69
CA ILE A 17 2.12 3.13 4.01
C ILE A 17 0.94 2.44 4.71
N SER A 18 -0.20 2.27 4.01
CA SER A 18 -1.38 1.62 4.59
C SER A 18 -1.11 0.18 5.03
N LEU A 19 -0.31 -0.57 4.27
CA LEU A 19 0.06 -1.94 4.62
C LEU A 19 1.03 -1.98 5.81
N MET A 20 1.99 -1.06 5.87
CA MET A 20 2.90 -0.93 7.01
C MET A 20 2.14 -0.68 8.31
N LEU A 21 1.17 0.25 8.32
CA LEU A 21 0.31 0.52 9.47
C LEU A 21 -0.42 -0.75 9.97
N MET A 22 -0.91 -1.56 9.03
CA MET A 22 -1.59 -2.82 9.35
C MET A 22 -0.62 -3.83 9.98
N VAL A 23 0.58 -3.98 9.42
CA VAL A 23 1.62 -4.90 9.94
C VAL A 23 2.09 -4.48 11.34
N PHE A 24 2.34 -3.18 11.55
CA PHE A 24 2.79 -2.64 12.84
C PHE A 24 1.83 -2.94 13.99
N ARG A 25 0.55 -2.99 13.65
CA ARG A 25 -0.55 -3.16 14.58
C ARG A 25 -0.87 -4.63 14.90
N ILE A 26 -0.57 -5.54 13.96
CA ILE A 26 -0.83 -6.99 14.11
C ILE A 26 0.36 -7.71 14.73
N LEU A 27 1.60 -7.35 14.37
CA LEU A 27 2.78 -8.04 14.89
C LEU A 27 3.08 -7.62 16.34
N PRO A 28 3.21 -8.55 17.29
CA PRO A 28 3.69 -8.27 18.65
C PRO A 28 5.22 -8.48 18.73
N VAL A 29 5.97 -7.83 17.84
CA VAL A 29 7.44 -7.95 17.75
C VAL A 29 8.11 -6.62 18.07
N ASP A 30 9.40 -6.64 18.40
CA ASP A 30 10.22 -5.44 18.59
C ASP A 30 10.16 -4.49 17.39
N VAL A 31 10.35 -3.21 17.70
CA VAL A 31 10.20 -2.10 16.74
C VAL A 31 11.17 -2.26 15.56
N ASP A 32 12.38 -2.74 15.79
CA ASP A 32 13.40 -2.92 14.75
C ASP A 32 12.96 -3.95 13.70
N VAL A 33 12.42 -5.08 14.16
CA VAL A 33 11.93 -6.16 13.28
C VAL A 33 10.70 -5.69 12.52
N LYS A 34 9.79 -4.95 13.18
CA LYS A 34 8.62 -4.34 12.51
C LYS A 34 9.02 -3.41 11.39
N LEU A 35 10.03 -2.56 11.63
CA LEU A 35 10.51 -1.61 10.63
C LEU A 35 11.14 -2.33 9.43
N PHE A 36 11.94 -3.36 9.69
CA PHE A 36 12.56 -4.17 8.64
C PHE A 36 11.52 -4.90 7.78
N VAL A 37 10.56 -5.57 8.42
CA VAL A 37 9.47 -6.28 7.73
C VAL A 37 8.58 -5.30 6.96
N GLY A 38 8.25 -4.16 7.56
CA GLY A 38 7.48 -3.09 6.92
C GLY A 38 8.17 -2.56 5.67
N LEU A 39 9.49 -2.36 5.71
CA LEU A 39 10.28 -1.92 4.56
C LEU A 39 10.28 -2.96 3.43
N MET A 40 10.53 -4.25 3.75
CA MET A 40 10.50 -5.32 2.74
C MET A 40 9.13 -5.43 2.06
N LEU A 41 8.06 -5.47 2.85
CA LEU A 41 6.70 -5.60 2.32
C LEU A 41 6.27 -4.35 1.54
N GLY A 42 6.61 -3.16 2.04
CA GLY A 42 6.35 -1.90 1.37
C GLY A 42 7.02 -1.83 0.00
N PHE A 43 8.29 -2.27 -0.09
CA PHE A 43 9.01 -2.31 -1.36
C PHE A 43 8.40 -3.31 -2.34
N CYS A 44 8.13 -4.55 -1.91
CA CYS A 44 7.48 -5.57 -2.74
C CYS A 44 6.13 -5.07 -3.29
N MET A 45 5.33 -4.42 -2.44
CA MET A 45 4.04 -3.92 -2.86
C MET A 45 4.16 -2.73 -3.82
N TRP A 46 5.13 -1.84 -3.59
CA TRP A 46 5.41 -0.73 -4.50
C TRP A 46 5.80 -1.23 -5.90
N VAL A 47 6.67 -2.25 -6.00
CA VAL A 47 7.05 -2.88 -7.27
C VAL A 47 5.84 -3.54 -7.95
N MET A 48 4.98 -4.23 -7.19
CA MET A 48 3.74 -4.81 -7.73
C MET A 48 2.80 -3.75 -8.30
N VAL A 49 2.62 -2.62 -7.62
CA VAL A 49 1.79 -1.51 -8.10
C VAL A 49 2.38 -0.87 -9.35
N MET A 50 3.70 -0.71 -9.41
CA MET A 50 4.40 -0.27 -10.64
C MET A 50 4.10 -1.21 -11.80
N ALA A 51 4.38 -2.51 -11.66
CA ALA A 51 4.11 -3.50 -12.71
C ALA A 51 2.63 -3.49 -13.14
N PHE A 52 1.70 -3.39 -12.19
CA PHE A 52 0.28 -3.31 -12.46
C PHE A 52 -0.10 -2.06 -13.28
N CYS A 53 0.36 -0.87 -12.88
CA CYS A 53 0.08 0.38 -13.60
C CYS A 53 0.69 0.38 -15.02
N TYR A 54 1.84 -0.26 -15.23
CA TYR A 54 2.46 -0.37 -16.54
C TYR A 54 1.77 -1.38 -17.46
N SER A 55 1.21 -2.47 -16.91
CA SER A 55 0.45 -3.46 -17.69
C SER A 55 -0.88 -2.94 -18.27
N ARG A 56 -1.42 -1.84 -17.74
CA ARG A 56 -2.70 -1.27 -18.17
C ARG A 56 -2.52 -0.16 -19.21
N ASN A 57 -3.42 -0.14 -20.20
CA ASN A 57 -3.34 0.84 -21.29
C ASN A 57 -3.73 2.26 -20.82
N SER A 58 -4.65 2.38 -19.87
CA SER A 58 -5.12 3.67 -19.32
C SER A 58 -4.72 3.87 -17.86
N ALA A 59 -4.08 5.02 -17.56
CA ALA A 59 -3.67 5.40 -16.21
C ALA A 59 -4.87 5.60 -15.27
N LYS A 60 -5.98 6.17 -15.79
CA LYS A 60 -7.21 6.42 -15.01
C LYS A 60 -7.88 5.13 -14.54
N ALA A 61 -7.88 4.11 -15.40
CA ALA A 61 -8.44 2.81 -15.07
C ALA A 61 -7.59 2.09 -14.01
N ALA A 62 -6.25 2.17 -14.12
CA ALA A 62 -5.34 1.62 -13.13
C ALA A 62 -5.48 2.32 -11.76
N SER A 63 -5.57 3.65 -11.76
CA SER A 63 -5.73 4.43 -10.52
C SER A 63 -7.04 4.13 -9.80
N LEU A 64 -8.13 3.84 -10.52
CA LEU A 64 -9.39 3.44 -9.90
C LEU A 64 -9.28 2.13 -9.14
N VAL A 65 -8.54 1.16 -9.67
CA VAL A 65 -8.31 -0.12 -8.99
C VAL A 65 -7.44 0.09 -7.75
N CYS A 66 -6.35 0.85 -7.86
CA CYS A 66 -5.51 1.20 -6.71
C CYS A 66 -6.29 1.98 -5.64
N ALA A 67 -7.18 2.89 -6.03
CA ALA A 67 -8.05 3.60 -5.12
C ALA A 67 -8.99 2.67 -4.34
N LYS A 68 -9.60 1.68 -5.01
CA LYS A 68 -10.42 0.67 -4.34
C LYS A 68 -9.64 -0.12 -3.31
N TRP A 69 -8.41 -0.54 -3.66
CA TRP A 69 -7.52 -1.23 -2.73
C TRP A 69 -7.14 -0.36 -1.54
N LEU A 70 -6.88 0.93 -1.76
CA LEU A 70 -6.56 1.88 -0.69
C LEU A 70 -7.74 2.07 0.27
N VAL A 71 -8.96 2.20 -0.26
CA VAL A 71 -10.17 2.33 0.56
C VAL A 71 -10.39 1.06 1.38
N ALA A 72 -10.21 -0.13 0.78
CA ALA A 72 -10.31 -1.37 1.51
C ALA A 72 -9.24 -1.48 2.62
N SER A 73 -7.99 -1.15 2.33
CA SER A 73 -6.90 -1.22 3.31
C SER A 73 -7.04 -0.16 4.41
N SER A 74 -7.55 1.03 4.10
CA SER A 74 -7.80 2.08 5.10
C SER A 74 -8.97 1.73 6.01
N LEU A 75 -10.05 1.14 5.47
CA LEU A 75 -11.16 0.61 6.26
C LEU A 75 -10.70 -0.46 7.25
N ILE A 76 -9.89 -1.43 6.79
CA ILE A 76 -9.33 -2.47 7.67
C ILE A 76 -8.46 -1.84 8.76
N ASN A 77 -7.61 -0.87 8.41
CA ASN A 77 -6.79 -0.15 9.39
C ASN A 77 -7.63 0.62 10.42
N ALA A 78 -8.72 1.26 9.98
CA ALA A 78 -9.64 1.97 10.87
C ALA A 78 -10.38 1.01 11.81
N LEU A 79 -10.85 -0.13 11.29
CA LEU A 79 -11.47 -1.17 12.12
C LEU A 79 -10.49 -1.74 13.15
N LEU A 80 -9.26 -2.02 12.72
CA LEU A 80 -8.19 -2.44 13.64
C LEU A 80 -7.89 -1.37 14.69
N PHE A 81 -7.95 -0.08 14.33
CA PHE A 81 -7.82 1.03 15.27
C PHE A 81 -8.89 0.97 16.36
N PHE A 82 -10.17 0.90 15.98
CA PHE A 82 -11.27 0.85 16.94
C PHE A 82 -11.31 -0.43 17.77
N SER A 83 -10.84 -1.56 17.24
CA SER A 83 -10.82 -2.82 17.99
C SER A 83 -9.76 -2.89 19.08
N GLN A 84 -8.72 -2.04 19.01
CA GLN A 84 -7.59 -2.04 19.92
C GLN A 84 -7.56 -0.84 20.88
N THR A 85 -8.48 0.12 20.70
CA THR A 85 -8.81 1.17 21.69
C THR A 85 -9.84 0.67 22.68
#